data_AF-A0A957RXD7-F1
#
_entry.id   AF-A0A957RXD7-F1
#
_cell.length_a   1.000
_cell.length_b   1.000
_cell.length_c   1.000
_cell.angle_alpha   90.00
_cell.angle_beta   90.00
_cell.angle_gamma   90.00
#
_symmetry.space_group_name_H-M   'P 1'
#
loop_
_entity.id
_entity.type
_entity.pdbx_description
1 polymer ?
#
loop_
_entity_poly.entity_id
_entity_poly.type
_entity_poly.pdbx_seq_one_letter_code
_entity_poly.pdbx_strand_id
1 'polypeptide(L)'
;MTTRRAGGAVLRRRGVAMHPAVALGLASTALFLLTAVVGVVVAADRVAALEKFLLLVIGLELALCLGLAGDRPSFPRRFLGMVVALTAVSLLVAWLERDRHGGEALAEAMLALLPLLAGALLLARNEAWWRGVIAAGAAMAVCVAVLLYLRERTIWLALATGIFAVGLVELWLRRSATPAVRRLVCTLGIGACVLLALYVVEMLDPRALQTDMAQLPGALASRFTLWHDALPIIADYRFSGSGLGNAAMVFSTYLFLVHVPYVHHVHNLYLQIAMEQGVPAVVALLGMFGSALWALRRPWRSSRDLHLLAAAVFVALVSLLAGGLLDAELYAGRLVFLLFVPMGSAWALHRRAAVSAAVTPVRRPLPRLALVAGLPYVAAACLVLWPAGLPNLLLNIGAVRQTQVELRAYHWPDTDVQDRVRRRQQAELLPAVAAYRQVLALDPDNVAANRRLAQIALSQGAYATAAAHLSTAYAQDPDAWVVCRLWGESLALTGSPARAAAVWQDAAVPTTLLDLRLHWYATLDDATGYGWMEEAVARARMGAPPGAQSD
;
A
#
# COMPACT_ATOMS: atom_id res chain seq x y z
N MET A 1 3.25 -0.90 -75.55
CA MET A 1 4.32 -1.77 -75.00
C MET A 1 5.26 -0.87 -74.22
N THR A 2 5.52 -0.95 -72.91
CA THR A 2 5.19 -1.90 -71.85
C THR A 2 5.21 -1.15 -70.52
N THR A 3 4.10 -1.19 -69.80
CA THR A 3 3.94 -0.83 -68.39
C THR A 3 4.68 -1.82 -67.49
N ARG A 4 5.57 -1.35 -66.59
CA ARG A 4 6.01 -2.15 -65.44
C ARG A 4 5.28 -1.68 -64.17
N ARG A 5 4.17 -2.36 -63.89
CA ARG A 5 3.56 -2.46 -62.56
C ARG A 5 4.25 -3.59 -61.78
N ALA A 6 4.14 -3.48 -60.46
CA ALA A 6 4.21 -4.56 -59.47
C ALA A 6 5.61 -5.07 -59.05
N GLY A 7 6.15 -4.40 -58.03
CA GLY A 7 6.95 -5.05 -56.99
C GLY A 7 6.24 -4.85 -55.65
N GLY A 8 5.19 -5.62 -55.38
CA GLY A 8 4.48 -5.61 -54.12
C GLY A 8 5.40 -6.07 -52.99
N ALA A 9 5.99 -5.11 -52.28
CA ALA A 9 6.57 -5.36 -50.97
C ALA A 9 5.42 -5.57 -49.99
N VAL A 10 4.97 -6.81 -49.92
CA VAL A 10 4.17 -7.34 -48.82
C VAL A 10 4.78 -6.83 -47.52
N LEU A 11 4.05 -5.93 -46.86
CA LEU A 11 4.25 -5.51 -45.48
C LEU A 11 4.13 -6.77 -44.60
N ARG A 12 5.19 -7.60 -44.58
CA ARG A 12 5.40 -8.59 -43.54
C ARG A 12 5.34 -7.81 -42.24
N ARG A 13 4.31 -8.07 -41.43
CA ARG A 13 4.14 -7.56 -40.06
C ARG A 13 5.51 -7.62 -39.37
N ARG A 14 6.22 -6.49 -39.34
CA ARG A 14 7.49 -6.32 -38.63
C ARG A 14 7.11 -6.35 -37.15
N GLY A 15 7.12 -7.53 -36.55
CA GLY A 15 6.95 -7.67 -35.10
C GLY A 15 7.92 -6.71 -34.40
N VAL A 16 7.36 -5.75 -33.67
CA VAL A 16 8.15 -4.78 -32.89
C VAL A 16 8.98 -5.58 -31.90
N ALA A 17 10.30 -5.52 -31.99
CA ALA A 17 11.16 -6.14 -31.00
C ALA A 17 10.91 -5.47 -29.65
N MET A 18 10.33 -6.21 -28.70
CA MET A 18 9.99 -5.70 -27.37
C MET A 18 11.27 -5.44 -26.56
N HIS A 19 11.36 -4.26 -25.93
CA HIS A 19 12.48 -3.94 -25.04
C HIS A 19 12.31 -4.69 -23.71
N PRO A 20 13.38 -5.24 -23.08
CA PRO A 20 13.23 -5.99 -21.83
C PRO A 20 12.62 -5.19 -20.68
N ALA A 21 12.86 -3.87 -20.62
CA ALA A 21 12.17 -3.00 -19.66
C ALA A 21 10.65 -3.04 -19.86
N VAL A 22 10.17 -2.98 -21.11
CA VAL A 22 8.74 -3.05 -21.40
C VAL A 22 8.20 -4.45 -21.11
N ALA A 23 8.97 -5.51 -21.41
CA ALA A 23 8.59 -6.89 -21.08
C ALA A 23 8.44 -7.11 -19.57
N LEU A 24 9.39 -6.61 -18.75
CA LEU A 24 9.28 -6.60 -17.29
C LEU A 24 8.04 -5.84 -16.84
N GLY A 25 7.83 -4.63 -17.38
CA GLY A 25 6.68 -3.80 -17.05
C GLY A 25 5.33 -4.48 -17.31
N LEU A 26 5.16 -5.06 -18.51
CA LEU A 26 3.95 -5.80 -18.86
C LEU A 26 3.75 -7.05 -18.00
N ALA A 27 4.82 -7.80 -17.74
CA ALA A 27 4.77 -8.98 -16.87
C ALA A 27 4.37 -8.61 -15.44
N SER A 28 4.97 -7.54 -14.89
CA SER A 28 4.65 -7.03 -13.58
C SER A 28 3.22 -6.46 -13.51
N THR A 29 2.75 -5.74 -14.54
CA THR A 29 1.36 -5.28 -14.62
C THR A 29 0.39 -6.45 -14.66
N ALA A 30 0.70 -7.52 -15.40
CA ALA A 30 -0.14 -8.72 -15.45
C ALA A 30 -0.19 -9.43 -14.09
N LEU A 31 0.94 -9.55 -13.38
CA LEU A 31 0.97 -10.11 -12.04
C LEU A 31 0.17 -9.24 -11.04
N PHE A 32 0.32 -7.92 -11.10
CA PHE A 32 -0.42 -6.99 -10.24
C PHE A 32 -1.94 -7.05 -10.49
N LEU A 33 -2.35 -7.17 -11.75
CA LEU A 33 -3.77 -7.34 -12.09
C LEU A 33 -4.30 -8.70 -11.64
N LEU A 34 -3.51 -9.77 -11.77
CA LEU A 34 -3.89 -11.09 -11.30
C LEU A 34 -4.10 -11.10 -9.78
N THR A 35 -3.20 -10.48 -9.01
CA THR A 35 -3.35 -10.34 -7.55
C THR A 35 -4.56 -9.49 -7.19
N ALA A 36 -4.86 -8.44 -7.97
CA ALA A 36 -6.08 -7.64 -7.79
C ALA A 36 -7.35 -8.46 -8.04
N VAL A 37 -7.39 -9.31 -9.08
CA VAL A 37 -8.53 -10.22 -9.34
C VAL A 37 -8.72 -11.20 -8.17
N VAL A 38 -7.64 -11.80 -7.66
CA VAL A 38 -7.68 -12.63 -6.46
C VAL A 38 -8.21 -11.81 -5.28
N GLY A 39 -7.73 -10.57 -5.11
CA GLY A 39 -8.18 -9.61 -4.12
C GLY A 39 -9.68 -9.36 -4.12
N VAL A 40 -10.32 -9.27 -5.30
CA VAL A 40 -11.79 -9.17 -5.42
C VAL A 40 -12.49 -10.44 -4.96
N VAL A 41 -11.95 -11.61 -5.32
CA VAL A 41 -12.55 -12.92 -4.95
C VAL A 41 -12.48 -13.15 -3.44
N VAL A 42 -11.36 -12.79 -2.82
CA VAL A 42 -11.15 -13.00 -1.38
C VAL A 42 -11.81 -11.94 -0.51
N ALA A 43 -12.21 -10.79 -1.08
CA ALA A 43 -12.82 -9.72 -0.31
C ALA A 43 -14.13 -10.13 0.39
N ALA A 44 -14.30 -9.62 1.61
CA ALA A 44 -15.55 -9.68 2.34
C ALA A 44 -16.59 -8.74 1.72
N ASP A 45 -16.26 -7.44 1.61
CA ASP A 45 -17.06 -6.46 0.88
C ASP A 45 -16.70 -6.48 -0.62
N ARG A 46 -17.59 -7.08 -1.42
CA ARG A 46 -17.39 -7.18 -2.87
C ARG A 46 -17.62 -5.87 -3.61
N VAL A 47 -18.43 -4.97 -3.06
CA VAL A 47 -18.75 -3.70 -3.72
C VAL A 47 -17.54 -2.78 -3.63
N ALA A 48 -17.00 -2.59 -2.42
CA ALA A 48 -15.77 -1.82 -2.21
C ALA A 48 -14.58 -2.41 -3.00
N ALA A 49 -14.45 -3.74 -3.00
CA ALA A 49 -13.41 -4.42 -3.76
C ALA A 49 -13.52 -4.21 -5.27
N LEU A 50 -14.74 -4.27 -5.83
CA LEU A 50 -14.98 -4.05 -7.25
C LEU A 50 -14.73 -2.59 -7.64
N GLU A 51 -15.16 -1.63 -6.82
CA GLU A 51 -14.88 -0.21 -7.04
C GLU A 51 -13.38 0.03 -7.12
N LYS A 52 -12.62 -0.45 -6.13
CA LYS A 52 -11.15 -0.33 -6.12
C LYS A 52 -10.51 -1.03 -7.31
N PHE A 53 -10.97 -2.24 -7.65
CA PHE A 53 -10.49 -2.97 -8.81
C PHE A 53 -10.68 -2.19 -10.11
N LEU A 54 -11.85 -1.58 -10.33
CA LEU A 54 -12.12 -0.78 -11.52
C LEU A 54 -11.19 0.45 -11.59
N LEU A 55 -10.93 1.13 -10.48
CA LEU A 55 -9.97 2.25 -10.44
C LEU A 55 -8.54 1.81 -10.77
N LEU A 56 -8.11 0.63 -10.27
CA LEU A 56 -6.82 0.05 -10.63
C LEU A 56 -6.75 -0.26 -12.14
N VAL A 57 -7.80 -0.88 -12.70
CA VAL A 57 -7.88 -1.17 -14.15
C VAL A 57 -7.80 0.11 -14.97
N ILE A 58 -8.57 1.15 -14.62
CA ILE A 58 -8.53 2.46 -15.30
C ILE A 58 -7.11 3.02 -15.34
N GLY A 59 -6.40 2.99 -14.21
CA GLY A 59 -5.03 3.50 -14.13
C GLY A 59 -4.02 2.67 -14.95
N LEU A 60 -4.13 1.34 -14.89
CA LEU A 60 -3.27 0.43 -15.65
C LEU A 60 -3.52 0.56 -17.15
N GLU A 61 -4.78 0.62 -17.59
CA GLU A 61 -5.16 0.85 -18.98
C GLU A 61 -4.65 2.20 -19.48
N LEU A 62 -4.79 3.26 -18.67
CA LEU A 62 -4.25 4.59 -18.98
C LEU A 62 -2.73 4.53 -19.17
N ALA A 63 -2.00 3.83 -18.29
CA ALA A 63 -0.56 3.64 -18.40
C ALA A 63 -0.15 2.87 -19.67
N LEU A 64 -0.88 1.81 -20.02
CA LEU A 64 -0.67 1.04 -21.25
C LEU A 64 -0.96 1.88 -22.50
N CYS A 65 -2.08 2.60 -22.51
CA CYS A 65 -2.47 3.49 -23.61
C CYS A 65 -1.42 4.59 -23.82
N LEU A 66 -0.87 5.15 -22.74
CA LEU A 66 0.23 6.11 -22.79
C LEU A 66 1.48 5.51 -23.43
N GLY A 67 1.91 4.33 -22.95
CA GLY A 67 3.05 3.60 -23.52
C GLY A 67 2.87 3.35 -25.03
N LEU A 68 1.65 3.02 -25.44
CA LEU A 68 1.25 2.79 -26.83
C LEU A 68 0.98 4.07 -27.65
N ALA A 69 1.05 5.26 -27.06
CA ALA A 69 0.87 6.54 -27.74
C ALA A 69 2.19 7.29 -28.07
N GLY A 70 3.32 6.90 -27.47
CA GLY A 70 4.61 7.59 -27.61
C GLY A 70 5.21 7.75 -29.02
N ASP A 71 4.80 6.97 -30.02
CA ASP A 71 5.28 7.03 -31.41
C ASP A 71 4.56 8.11 -32.22
N ARG A 72 3.43 8.62 -31.72
CA ARG A 72 2.63 9.61 -32.43
C ARG A 72 3.36 10.96 -32.43
N PRO A 73 3.41 11.68 -33.57
CA PRO A 73 4.05 12.99 -33.64
C PRO A 73 3.37 14.00 -32.71
N SER A 74 2.05 13.90 -32.55
CA SER A 74 1.24 14.75 -31.66
C SER A 74 1.35 14.40 -30.17
N PHE A 75 2.17 13.41 -29.78
CA PHE A 75 2.30 12.96 -28.40
C PHE A 75 2.61 14.10 -27.41
N PRO A 76 3.58 15.01 -27.65
CA PRO A 76 3.90 16.13 -26.75
C PRO A 76 2.67 16.95 -26.30
N ARG A 77 1.86 17.39 -27.27
CA ARG A 77 0.68 18.22 -27.02
C ARG A 77 -0.44 17.44 -26.36
N ARG A 78 -0.66 16.19 -26.78
CA ARG A 78 -1.66 15.30 -26.17
C ARG A 78 -1.29 14.91 -24.74
N PHE A 79 0.01 14.73 -24.48
CA PHE A 79 0.55 14.46 -23.16
C PHE A 79 0.27 15.63 -22.21
N LEU A 80 0.58 16.87 -22.64
CA LEU A 80 0.23 18.04 -21.84
C LEU A 80 -1.28 18.13 -21.57
N GLY A 81 -2.10 18.02 -22.62
CA GLY A 81 -3.56 18.09 -22.47
C GLY A 81 -4.10 17.04 -21.50
N MET A 82 -3.55 15.83 -21.55
CA MET A 82 -3.89 14.76 -20.61
C MET A 82 -3.48 15.11 -19.18
N VAL A 83 -2.25 15.56 -18.93
CA VAL A 83 -1.79 15.89 -17.57
C VAL A 83 -2.65 17.01 -16.97
N VAL A 84 -2.96 18.06 -17.74
CA VAL A 84 -3.87 19.14 -17.29
C VAL A 84 -5.28 18.61 -17.02
N ALA A 85 -5.82 17.74 -17.88
CA ALA A 85 -7.12 17.12 -17.66
C ALA A 85 -7.15 16.24 -16.41
N LEU A 86 -6.11 15.43 -16.18
CA LEU A 86 -5.97 14.62 -14.97
C LEU A 86 -5.90 15.49 -13.72
N THR A 87 -5.19 16.62 -13.76
CA THR A 87 -5.19 17.59 -12.65
C THR A 87 -6.59 18.12 -12.36
N ALA A 88 -7.33 18.53 -13.39
CA ALA A 88 -8.70 19.03 -13.21
C ALA A 88 -9.64 17.95 -12.64
N VAL A 89 -9.56 16.72 -13.15
CA VAL A 89 -10.33 15.58 -12.62
C VAL A 89 -9.96 15.29 -11.17
N SER A 90 -8.67 15.35 -10.82
CA SER A 90 -8.21 15.10 -9.46
C SER A 90 -8.76 16.13 -8.48
N LEU A 91 -8.74 17.42 -8.85
CA LEU A 91 -9.33 18.50 -8.06
C LEU A 91 -10.84 18.32 -7.88
N LEU A 92 -11.55 17.90 -8.92
CA LEU A 92 -12.98 17.63 -8.85
C LEU A 92 -13.30 16.47 -7.91
N VAL A 93 -12.58 15.35 -8.04
CA VAL A 93 -12.75 14.19 -7.16
C VAL A 93 -12.48 14.58 -5.70
N ALA A 94 -11.38 15.28 -5.44
CA ALA A 94 -11.05 15.75 -4.10
C ALA A 94 -12.12 16.66 -3.50
N TRP A 95 -12.71 17.53 -4.32
CA TRP A 95 -13.80 18.41 -3.89
C TRP A 95 -15.09 17.62 -3.58
N LEU A 96 -15.44 16.64 -4.41
CA LEU A 96 -16.58 15.75 -4.17
C LEU A 96 -16.39 14.87 -2.93
N GLU A 97 -15.14 14.57 -2.57
CA GLU A 97 -14.74 13.73 -1.43
C GLU A 97 -14.21 14.53 -0.25
N ARG A 98 -14.49 15.83 -0.18
CA ARG A 98 -13.95 16.70 0.88
C ARG A 98 -14.28 16.21 2.30
N ASP A 99 -15.41 15.52 2.48
CA ASP A 99 -15.85 14.98 3.77
C ASP A 99 -15.29 13.57 4.05
N ARG A 100 -14.52 12.99 3.11
CA ARG A 100 -13.95 11.63 3.16
C ARG A 100 -12.44 11.62 2.86
N HIS A 101 -11.72 12.61 3.39
CA HIS A 101 -10.25 12.69 3.28
C HIS A 101 -9.74 12.91 1.84
N GLY A 102 -10.60 13.35 0.90
CA GLY A 102 -10.23 13.59 -0.49
C GLY A 102 -9.09 14.60 -0.68
N GLY A 103 -8.81 15.44 0.32
CA GLY A 103 -7.65 16.33 0.35
C GLY A 103 -6.31 15.59 0.44
N GLU A 104 -6.19 14.58 1.29
CA GLU A 104 -4.95 13.83 1.50
C GLU A 104 -4.58 13.01 0.25
N ALA A 105 -5.57 12.32 -0.34
CA ALA A 105 -5.39 11.60 -1.61
C ALA A 105 -4.97 12.54 -2.75
N LEU A 106 -5.51 13.76 -2.77
CA LEU A 106 -5.12 14.79 -3.73
C LEU A 106 -3.69 15.26 -3.51
N ALA A 107 -3.27 15.46 -2.26
CA ALA A 107 -1.90 15.85 -1.93
C ALA A 107 -0.90 14.79 -2.43
N GLU A 108 -1.18 13.50 -2.21
CA GLU A 108 -0.31 12.44 -2.69
C GLU A 108 -0.34 12.29 -4.23
N ALA A 109 -1.49 12.52 -4.86
CA ALA A 109 -1.59 12.62 -6.32
C ALA A 109 -0.67 13.70 -6.91
N MET A 110 -0.32 14.75 -6.14
CA MET A 110 0.62 15.79 -6.59
C MET A 110 2.05 15.28 -6.77
N LEU A 111 2.44 14.18 -6.10
CA LEU A 111 3.73 13.52 -6.34
C LEU A 111 3.88 13.04 -7.79
N ALA A 112 2.76 12.62 -8.40
CA ALA A 112 2.71 12.28 -9.82
C ALA A 112 2.51 13.54 -10.69
N LEU A 113 1.55 14.40 -10.35
CA LEU A 113 1.09 15.46 -11.24
C LEU A 113 2.06 16.65 -11.34
N LEU A 114 2.64 17.13 -10.23
CA LEU A 114 3.50 18.32 -10.24
C LEU A 114 4.73 18.13 -11.14
N PRO A 115 5.51 17.03 -11.03
CA PRO A 115 6.66 16.86 -11.92
C PRO A 115 6.24 16.72 -13.38
N LEU A 116 5.13 16.03 -13.66
CA LEU A 116 4.61 15.88 -15.02
C LEU A 116 4.15 17.23 -15.62
N LEU A 117 3.46 18.06 -14.84
CA LEU A 117 3.09 19.43 -15.21
C LEU A 117 4.33 20.28 -15.48
N ALA A 118 5.41 20.11 -14.70
CA ALA A 118 6.64 20.86 -14.87
C ALA A 118 7.32 20.48 -16.19
N GLY A 119 7.42 19.17 -16.47
CA GLY A 119 7.91 18.67 -17.76
C GLY A 119 7.07 19.16 -18.94
N ALA A 120 5.75 19.17 -18.79
CA ALA A 120 4.83 19.61 -19.83
C ALA A 120 4.87 21.14 -20.07
N LEU A 121 5.05 21.94 -19.00
CA LEU A 121 5.26 23.39 -19.08
C LEU A 121 6.56 23.73 -19.83
N LEU A 122 7.65 23.04 -19.50
CA LEU A 122 8.94 23.23 -20.18
C LEU A 122 8.84 22.89 -21.68
N LEU A 123 8.13 21.82 -22.00
CA LEU A 123 7.88 21.42 -23.39
C LEU A 123 7.04 22.46 -24.14
N ALA A 124 5.94 22.94 -23.54
CA ALA A 124 5.09 23.96 -24.14
C ALA A 124 5.85 25.27 -24.39
N ARG A 125 6.73 25.64 -23.45
CA ARG A 125 7.63 26.80 -23.60
C ARG A 125 8.60 26.61 -24.77
N ASN A 126 9.23 25.45 -24.88
CA ASN A 126 10.20 25.17 -25.95
C ASN A 126 9.55 25.13 -27.34
N GLU A 127 8.30 24.65 -27.44
CA GLU A 127 7.52 24.68 -28.69
C GLU A 127 6.84 26.04 -28.97
N ALA A 128 7.11 27.09 -28.18
CA ALA A 128 6.47 28.40 -28.26
C ALA A 128 4.92 28.34 -28.23
N TRP A 129 4.36 27.33 -27.54
CA TRP A 129 2.93 27.10 -27.45
C TRP A 129 2.33 27.80 -26.22
N TRP A 130 2.03 29.09 -26.38
CA TRP A 130 1.57 29.95 -25.27
C TRP A 130 0.31 29.45 -24.55
N ARG A 131 -0.67 28.88 -25.26
CA ARG A 131 -1.89 28.32 -24.63
C ARG A 131 -1.55 27.15 -23.71
N GLY A 132 -0.60 26.30 -24.12
CA GLY A 132 -0.10 25.21 -23.30
C GLY A 132 0.65 25.70 -22.07
N VAL A 133 1.45 26.77 -22.21
CA VAL A 133 2.15 27.41 -21.09
C VAL A 133 1.15 27.97 -20.07
N ILE A 134 0.11 28.68 -20.51
CA ILE A 134 -0.93 29.21 -19.61
C ILE A 134 -1.67 28.07 -18.92
N ALA A 135 -2.10 27.05 -19.65
CA ALA A 135 -2.85 25.93 -19.07
C ALA A 135 -2.03 25.13 -18.05
N ALA A 136 -0.79 24.76 -18.41
CA ALA A 136 0.12 24.05 -17.51
C ALA A 136 0.51 24.91 -16.30
N GLY A 137 0.79 26.20 -16.51
CA GLY A 137 1.15 27.14 -15.46
C GLY A 137 0.01 27.38 -14.48
N ALA A 138 -1.23 27.55 -14.97
CA ALA A 138 -2.41 27.69 -14.13
C ALA A 138 -2.68 26.41 -13.32
N ALA A 139 -2.64 25.24 -13.95
CA ALA A 139 -2.78 23.96 -13.27
C ALA A 139 -1.72 23.77 -12.17
N MET A 140 -0.45 24.09 -12.48
CA MET A 140 0.64 24.05 -11.51
C MET A 140 0.40 25.00 -10.33
N ALA A 141 0.00 26.24 -10.59
CA ALA A 141 -0.25 27.23 -9.55
C ALA A 141 -1.38 26.77 -8.61
N VAL A 142 -2.45 26.20 -9.16
CA VAL A 142 -3.54 25.62 -8.36
C VAL A 142 -3.05 24.45 -7.53
N CYS A 143 -2.29 23.51 -8.10
CA CYS A 143 -1.73 22.37 -7.36
C CYS A 143 -0.84 22.82 -6.19
N VAL A 144 0.03 23.81 -6.41
CA VAL A 144 0.90 24.37 -5.37
C VAL A 144 0.08 25.08 -4.30
N ALA A 145 -0.92 25.89 -4.68
CA ALA A 145 -1.79 26.57 -3.72
C ALA A 145 -2.58 25.57 -2.85
N VAL A 146 -3.11 24.50 -3.45
CA VAL A 146 -3.80 23.42 -2.73
C VAL A 146 -2.84 22.69 -1.79
N LEU A 147 -1.63 22.36 -2.24
CA LEU A 147 -0.65 21.68 -1.40
C LEU A 147 -0.23 22.54 -0.18
N LEU A 148 -0.08 23.85 -0.37
CA LEU A 148 0.17 24.80 0.73
C LEU A 148 -1.03 24.89 1.69
N TYR A 149 -2.26 24.82 1.16
CA TYR A 149 -3.49 24.82 1.96
C TYR A 149 -3.62 23.56 2.81
N LEU A 150 -3.34 22.38 2.24
CA LEU A 150 -3.46 21.08 2.92
C LEU A 150 -2.38 20.84 3.98
N ARG A 151 -1.29 21.61 3.97
CA ARG A 151 -0.18 21.54 4.95
C ARG A 151 0.50 20.16 5.04
N GLU A 152 0.44 19.37 3.97
CA GLU A 152 1.07 18.05 3.90
C GLU A 152 2.58 18.13 3.67
N ARG A 153 3.36 17.98 4.74
CA ARG A 153 4.83 18.14 4.74
C ARG A 153 5.57 16.97 4.10
N THR A 154 5.01 15.77 4.20
CA THR A 154 5.55 14.52 3.62
C THR A 154 5.70 14.62 2.10
N ILE A 155 4.77 15.32 1.44
CA ILE A 155 4.78 15.52 0.00
C ILE A 155 5.96 16.37 -0.46
N TRP A 156 6.28 17.44 0.27
CA TRP A 156 7.43 18.30 -0.04
C TRP A 156 8.75 17.54 0.10
N LEU A 157 8.87 16.71 1.14
CA LEU A 157 10.02 15.86 1.34
C LEU A 157 10.19 14.86 0.18
N ALA A 158 9.12 14.15 -0.20
CA ALA A 158 9.15 13.20 -1.32
C ALA A 158 9.48 13.86 -2.67
N LEU A 159 8.96 15.07 -2.94
CA LEU A 159 9.33 15.88 -4.10
C LEU A 159 10.81 16.27 -4.08
N ALA A 160 11.31 16.72 -2.92
CA ALA A 160 12.73 17.06 -2.75
C ALA A 160 13.63 15.84 -2.99
N THR A 161 13.25 14.65 -2.52
CA THR A 161 13.98 13.40 -2.78
C THR A 161 14.05 13.09 -4.28
N GLY A 162 12.94 13.23 -5.01
CA GLY A 162 12.90 13.02 -6.46
C GLY A 162 13.81 13.99 -7.22
N ILE A 163 13.73 15.29 -6.88
CA ILE A 163 14.57 16.34 -7.49
C ILE A 163 16.05 16.09 -7.18
N PHE A 164 16.39 15.76 -5.93
CA PHE A 164 17.75 15.42 -5.53
C PHE A 164 18.29 14.21 -6.29
N ALA A 165 17.48 13.16 -6.47
CA ALA A 165 17.86 11.97 -7.20
C ALA A 165 18.17 12.24 -8.67
N VAL A 166 17.42 13.14 -9.34
CA VAL A 166 17.78 13.60 -10.70
C VAL A 166 19.17 14.23 -10.70
N GLY A 167 19.45 15.10 -9.72
CA GLY A 167 20.77 15.73 -9.56
C GLY A 167 21.90 14.70 -9.46
N LEU A 168 21.74 13.65 -8.65
CA LEU A 168 22.71 12.57 -8.53
C LEU A 168 22.91 11.81 -9.85
N VAL A 169 21.82 11.52 -10.57
CA VAL A 169 21.90 10.87 -11.90
C VAL A 169 22.66 11.74 -12.89
N GLU A 170 22.40 13.06 -12.91
CA GLU A 170 23.12 14.00 -13.79
C GLU A 170 24.62 14.04 -13.47
N LEU A 171 25.01 14.10 -12.19
CA LEU A 171 26.42 14.06 -11.78
C LEU A 171 27.09 12.74 -12.18
N TRP A 172 26.41 11.62 -11.98
CA TRP A 172 26.95 10.30 -12.29
C TRP A 172 27.14 10.10 -13.80
N LEU A 173 26.19 10.56 -14.62
CA LEU A 173 26.26 10.44 -16.07
C LEU A 173 27.18 11.47 -16.72
N ARG A 174 27.27 12.69 -16.18
CA ARG A 174 28.13 13.75 -16.68
C ARG A 174 29.37 13.87 -15.80
N ARG A 175 30.38 13.04 -16.08
CA ARG A 175 31.69 13.06 -15.38
C ARG A 175 32.39 14.44 -15.38
N SER A 176 31.97 15.36 -16.25
CA SER A 176 32.44 16.75 -16.34
C SER A 176 31.39 17.77 -15.83
N ALA A 177 30.61 17.41 -14.80
CA ALA A 177 29.65 18.35 -14.21
C ALA A 177 30.37 19.60 -13.68
N THR A 178 29.84 20.79 -14.01
CA THR A 178 30.43 22.04 -13.53
C THR A 178 30.31 22.16 -12.01
N PRO A 179 31.22 22.87 -11.34
CA PRO A 179 31.14 23.09 -9.89
C PRO A 179 29.84 23.79 -9.45
N ALA A 180 29.14 24.50 -10.36
CA ALA A 180 27.81 25.04 -10.11
C ALA A 180 26.74 23.94 -9.99
N VAL A 181 26.74 22.96 -10.89
CA VAL A 181 25.82 21.81 -10.83
C VAL A 181 26.07 20.95 -9.59
N ARG A 182 27.35 20.71 -9.26
CA ARG A 182 27.70 19.98 -8.03
C ARG A 182 27.20 20.70 -6.78
N ARG A 183 27.38 22.03 -6.70
CA ARG A 183 26.86 22.85 -5.60
C ARG A 183 25.35 22.79 -5.50
N LEU A 184 24.63 22.91 -6.62
CA LEU A 184 23.17 22.82 -6.66
C LEU A 184 22.66 21.48 -6.13
N VAL A 185 23.29 20.37 -6.52
CA VAL A 185 22.88 19.04 -6.06
C VAL A 185 23.19 18.85 -4.57
N CYS A 186 24.34 19.35 -4.09
CA CYS A 186 24.63 19.36 -2.66
C CYS A 186 23.63 20.22 -1.88
N THR A 187 23.24 21.41 -2.36
CA THR A 187 22.25 22.25 -1.67
C THR A 187 20.85 21.63 -1.67
N LEU A 188 20.44 20.98 -2.76
CA LEU A 188 19.18 20.24 -2.81
C LEU A 188 19.20 19.03 -1.86
N GLY A 189 20.33 18.32 -1.77
CA GLY A 189 20.50 17.22 -0.82
C GLY A 189 20.45 17.68 0.63
N ILE A 190 21.15 18.77 0.95
CA ILE A 190 21.08 19.42 2.27
C ILE A 190 19.65 19.87 2.55
N GLY A 191 18.98 20.50 1.59
CA GLY A 191 17.58 20.91 1.74
C GLY A 191 16.64 19.73 2.01
N ALA A 192 16.80 18.61 1.31
CA ALA A 192 16.05 17.38 1.58
C ALA A 192 16.34 16.81 2.97
N CYS A 193 17.61 16.81 3.40
CA CYS A 193 18.00 16.39 4.75
C CYS A 193 17.44 17.33 5.82
N VAL A 194 17.39 18.65 5.58
CA VAL A 194 16.80 19.63 6.49
C VAL A 194 15.29 19.44 6.56
N LEU A 195 14.60 19.25 5.44
CA LEU A 195 13.16 18.94 5.44
C LEU A 195 12.87 17.63 6.17
N LEU A 196 13.69 16.59 5.96
CA LEU A 196 13.59 15.33 6.70
C LEU A 196 13.82 15.55 8.20
N ALA A 197 14.84 16.32 8.58
CA ALA A 197 15.13 16.63 9.97
C ALA A 197 14.01 17.45 10.62
N LEU A 198 13.46 18.46 9.93
CA LEU A 198 12.32 19.24 10.40
C LEU A 198 11.08 18.37 10.57
N TYR A 199 10.82 17.48 9.61
CA TYR A 199 9.75 16.49 9.70
C TYR A 199 9.94 15.59 10.92
N VAL A 200 11.14 15.02 11.11
CA VAL A 200 11.48 14.17 12.27
C VAL A 200 11.38 14.95 13.58
N VAL A 201 11.81 16.20 13.65
CA VAL A 201 11.77 17.02 14.88
C VAL A 201 10.34 17.37 15.28
N GLU A 202 9.51 17.83 14.34
CA GLU A 202 8.07 18.07 14.59
C GLU A 202 7.39 16.81 15.11
N MET A 203 7.78 15.69 14.53
CA MET A 203 7.26 14.39 14.86
C MET A 203 7.72 13.83 16.23
N LEU A 204 8.85 14.31 16.75
CA LEU A 204 9.36 13.99 18.08
C LEU A 204 8.89 15.00 19.15
N ASP A 205 8.21 16.09 18.78
CA ASP A 205 7.78 17.15 19.71
C ASP A 205 6.67 16.66 20.66
N PRO A 206 6.91 16.60 21.98
CA PRO A 206 5.93 16.22 23.00
C PRO A 206 4.68 17.11 23.06
N ARG A 207 4.70 18.30 22.44
CA ARG A 207 3.54 19.22 22.43
C ARG A 207 2.52 18.88 21.35
N ALA A 208 2.96 18.27 20.23
CA ALA A 208 2.05 17.62 19.28
C ALA A 208 1.44 16.33 19.86
N LEU A 209 2.12 15.72 20.83
CA LEU A 209 1.63 14.62 21.66
C LEU A 209 0.61 15.05 22.73
N GLN A 210 0.54 16.35 23.09
CA GLN A 210 -0.31 16.83 24.20
C GLN A 210 -1.70 17.33 23.77
N THR A 211 -1.89 17.73 22.51
CA THR A 211 -3.19 18.26 22.04
C THR A 211 -4.25 17.20 21.73
N ASP A 212 -3.87 15.92 21.65
CA ASP A 212 -4.79 14.76 21.44
C ASP A 212 -4.79 13.80 22.63
N MET A 213 -4.48 14.29 23.84
CA MET A 213 -4.39 13.48 25.06
C MET A 213 -5.72 12.90 25.57
N ALA A 214 -6.83 13.07 24.85
CA ALA A 214 -8.07 12.37 25.18
C ALA A 214 -8.12 10.95 24.58
N GLN A 215 -7.43 10.62 23.47
CA GLN A 215 -7.69 9.35 22.77
C GLN A 215 -6.57 8.67 21.96
N LEU A 216 -5.25 8.95 22.07
CA LEU A 216 -4.12 7.99 21.80
C LEU A 216 -2.72 8.68 21.67
N PRO A 217 -1.59 7.93 21.74
CA PRO A 217 -0.22 8.47 21.63
C PRO A 217 0.11 9.01 20.22
N GLY A 218 0.96 10.04 20.18
CA GLY A 218 1.20 10.94 19.05
C GLY A 218 1.66 10.34 17.71
N ALA A 219 1.54 11.17 16.67
CA ALA A 219 1.55 10.84 15.24
C ALA A 219 2.72 9.97 14.70
N LEU A 220 3.87 9.91 15.39
CA LEU A 220 4.99 9.04 15.02
C LEU A 220 5.00 7.69 15.71
N ALA A 221 4.83 7.72 17.03
CA ALA A 221 4.66 6.51 17.80
C ALA A 221 3.46 5.75 17.24
N SER A 222 2.40 6.46 16.82
CA SER A 222 1.26 5.85 16.13
C SER A 222 1.64 5.21 14.78
N ARG A 223 2.30 5.89 13.83
CA ARG A 223 2.62 5.30 12.51
C ARG A 223 3.58 4.11 12.59
N PHE A 224 4.67 4.19 13.36
CA PHE A 224 5.59 3.04 13.50
C PHE A 224 4.93 1.86 14.20
N THR A 225 4.08 2.13 15.20
CA THR A 225 3.26 1.09 15.83
C THR A 225 2.29 0.49 14.81
N LEU A 226 1.59 1.31 14.01
CA LEU A 226 0.71 0.82 12.94
C LEU A 226 1.45 -0.03 11.91
N TRP A 227 2.67 0.34 11.52
CA TRP A 227 3.48 -0.43 10.57
C TRP A 227 3.93 -1.75 11.17
N HIS A 228 4.40 -1.74 12.40
CA HIS A 228 4.75 -2.94 13.15
C HIS A 228 3.54 -3.88 13.26
N ASP A 229 2.39 -3.34 13.61
CA ASP A 229 1.13 -4.06 13.79
C ASP A 229 0.51 -4.57 12.48
N ALA A 230 0.87 -3.98 11.35
CA ALA A 230 0.51 -4.50 10.03
C ALA A 230 1.27 -5.78 9.68
N LEU A 231 2.48 -6.00 10.22
CA LEU A 231 3.32 -7.14 9.85
C LEU A 231 2.67 -8.50 10.21
N PRO A 232 2.12 -8.71 11.42
CA PRO A 232 1.37 -9.94 11.73
C PRO A 232 0.16 -10.16 10.81
N ILE A 233 -0.53 -9.08 10.41
CA ILE A 233 -1.65 -9.17 9.46
C ILE A 233 -1.10 -9.65 8.10
N ILE A 234 -0.04 -9.02 7.59
CA ILE A 234 0.58 -9.41 6.31
C ILE A 234 1.10 -10.85 6.37
N ALA A 235 1.60 -11.31 7.52
CA ALA A 235 2.04 -12.69 7.69
C ALA A 235 0.87 -13.68 7.51
N ASP A 236 -0.30 -13.39 8.09
CA ASP A 236 -1.51 -14.17 7.93
C ASP A 236 -2.09 -14.07 6.51
N TYR A 237 -1.99 -12.90 5.86
CA TYR A 237 -2.56 -12.63 4.53
C TYR A 237 -1.53 -12.65 3.38
N ARG A 238 -0.39 -13.33 3.58
CA ARG A 238 0.84 -13.17 2.77
C ARG A 238 0.66 -13.28 1.25
N PHE A 239 -0.23 -14.13 0.77
CA PHE A 239 -0.35 -14.45 -0.66
C PHE A 239 -1.47 -13.70 -1.36
N SER A 240 -2.69 -13.82 -0.86
CA SER A 240 -3.88 -13.20 -1.48
C SER A 240 -4.16 -11.78 -1.00
N GLY A 241 -3.53 -11.35 0.10
CA GLY A 241 -4.06 -10.27 0.91
C GLY A 241 -5.38 -10.65 1.58
N SER A 242 -5.92 -9.70 2.33
CA SER A 242 -7.23 -9.77 2.99
C SER A 242 -8.40 -9.36 2.08
N GLY A 243 -8.08 -8.92 0.85
CA GLY A 243 -9.03 -8.47 -0.16
C GLY A 243 -8.98 -6.96 -0.38
N LEU A 244 -9.25 -6.57 -1.62
CA LEU A 244 -9.23 -5.15 -2.03
C LEU A 244 -10.23 -4.35 -1.22
N GLY A 245 -9.79 -3.18 -0.72
CA GLY A 245 -10.64 -2.26 0.03
C GLY A 245 -11.01 -2.69 1.46
N ASN A 246 -10.52 -3.83 1.96
CA ASN A 246 -10.85 -4.33 3.30
C ASN A 246 -9.83 -3.98 4.39
N ALA A 247 -8.69 -3.38 4.05
CA ALA A 247 -7.59 -3.18 4.98
C ALA A 247 -8.01 -2.46 6.27
N ALA A 248 -8.84 -1.42 6.20
CA ALA A 248 -9.31 -0.68 7.37
C ALA A 248 -10.07 -1.57 8.36
N MET A 249 -11.04 -2.36 7.87
CA MET A 249 -11.83 -3.27 8.71
C MET A 249 -11.00 -4.44 9.21
N VAL A 250 -10.11 -4.99 8.38
CA VAL A 250 -9.21 -6.08 8.78
C VAL A 250 -8.26 -5.59 9.86
N PHE A 251 -7.70 -4.40 9.72
CA PHE A 251 -6.84 -3.79 10.73
C PHE A 251 -7.60 -3.58 12.04
N SER A 252 -8.81 -3.01 11.98
CA SER A 252 -9.62 -2.73 13.16
C SER A 252 -10.03 -4.01 13.91
N THR A 253 -10.39 -5.05 13.17
CA THR A 253 -10.94 -6.29 13.73
C THR A 253 -9.87 -7.31 14.10
N TYR A 254 -8.69 -7.23 13.50
CA TYR A 254 -7.56 -8.10 13.82
C TYR A 254 -6.71 -7.55 14.96
N LEU A 255 -6.44 -6.25 14.93
CA LEU A 255 -5.55 -5.58 15.86
C LEU A 255 -6.35 -5.11 17.06
N PHE A 256 -7.13 -4.04 16.90
CA PHE A 256 -7.86 -3.43 18.00
C PHE A 256 -8.99 -4.33 18.52
N LEU A 257 -9.40 -5.35 17.76
CA LEU A 257 -10.61 -6.14 18.02
C LEU A 257 -11.80 -5.21 18.29
N VAL A 258 -11.81 -4.08 17.59
CA VAL A 258 -12.88 -3.09 17.56
C VAL A 258 -13.55 -3.16 16.20
N HIS A 259 -14.79 -2.71 16.17
CA HIS A 259 -15.73 -3.14 15.13
C HIS A 259 -16.20 -1.99 14.22
N VAL A 260 -15.57 -0.83 14.34
CA VAL A 260 -15.72 0.34 13.46
C VAL A 260 -14.34 0.61 12.85
N PRO A 261 -14.22 1.06 11.58
CA PRO A 261 -12.93 1.42 11.02
C PRO A 261 -12.28 2.50 11.89
N TYR A 262 -11.26 2.08 12.64
CA TYR A 262 -10.52 2.94 13.57
C TYR A 262 -9.30 3.57 12.88
N VAL A 263 -8.76 2.86 11.88
CA VAL A 263 -7.67 3.32 11.02
C VAL A 263 -8.09 3.08 9.57
N HIS A 264 -8.06 4.14 8.76
CA HIS A 264 -8.52 4.08 7.36
C HIS A 264 -7.46 3.46 6.42
N HIS A 265 -6.17 3.60 6.72
CA HIS A 265 -5.06 3.00 5.98
C HIS A 265 -3.76 2.96 6.81
N VAL A 266 -2.77 2.17 6.37
CA VAL A 266 -1.54 1.87 7.14
C VAL A 266 -0.43 2.92 6.97
N HIS A 267 -0.72 4.08 6.38
CA HIS A 267 0.26 5.14 6.08
C HIS A 267 1.60 4.62 5.50
N ASN A 268 1.52 3.56 4.67
CA ASN A 268 2.66 2.99 3.97
C ASN A 268 2.14 2.18 2.78
N LEU A 269 2.38 2.66 1.57
CA LEU A 269 1.88 2.09 0.32
C LEU A 269 2.19 0.60 0.19
N TYR A 270 3.40 0.19 0.59
CA TYR A 270 3.86 -1.18 0.45
C TYR A 270 3.15 -2.13 1.42
N LEU A 271 2.99 -1.71 2.68
CA LEU A 271 2.25 -2.48 3.69
C LEU A 271 0.76 -2.53 3.35
N GLN A 272 0.19 -1.41 2.88
CA GLN A 272 -1.21 -1.34 2.44
C GLN A 272 -1.49 -2.31 1.29
N ILE A 273 -0.63 -2.32 0.26
CA ILE A 273 -0.77 -3.26 -0.87
C ILE A 273 -0.57 -4.70 -0.42
N ALA A 274 0.42 -4.96 0.45
CA ALA A 274 0.64 -6.30 1.00
C ALA A 274 -0.58 -6.80 1.78
N MET A 275 -1.24 -5.94 2.53
CA MET A 275 -2.44 -6.28 3.29
C MET A 275 -3.66 -6.54 2.41
N GLU A 276 -3.84 -5.82 1.30
CA GLU A 276 -5.04 -5.97 0.46
C GLU A 276 -4.89 -7.00 -0.66
N GLN A 277 -3.72 -7.06 -1.29
CA GLN A 277 -3.45 -7.91 -2.46
C GLN A 277 -2.34 -8.96 -2.24
N GLY A 278 -1.67 -8.93 -1.08
CA GLY A 278 -0.58 -9.85 -0.76
C GLY A 278 0.80 -9.34 -1.20
N VAL A 279 1.83 -9.99 -0.68
CA VAL A 279 3.24 -9.69 -1.01
C VAL A 279 3.56 -9.83 -2.52
N PRO A 280 2.96 -10.76 -3.29
CA PRO A 280 3.18 -10.81 -4.74
C PRO A 280 2.80 -9.51 -5.46
N ALA A 281 1.80 -8.77 -4.97
CA ALA A 281 1.41 -7.48 -5.54
C ALA A 281 2.47 -6.40 -5.30
N VAL A 282 3.14 -6.41 -4.15
CA VAL A 282 4.27 -5.52 -3.86
C VAL A 282 5.45 -5.80 -4.80
N VAL A 283 5.78 -7.09 -5.00
CA VAL A 283 6.80 -7.52 -5.98
C VAL A 283 6.46 -7.03 -7.39
N ALA A 284 5.19 -7.15 -7.78
CA ALA A 284 4.69 -6.67 -9.05
C ALA A 284 4.83 -5.14 -9.18
N LEU A 285 4.40 -4.38 -8.17
CA LEU A 285 4.52 -2.91 -8.15
C LEU A 285 5.99 -2.47 -8.28
N LEU A 286 6.90 -3.06 -7.50
CA LEU A 286 8.34 -2.77 -7.58
C LEU A 286 8.92 -3.11 -8.95
N GLY A 287 8.45 -4.20 -9.56
CA GLY A 287 8.78 -4.55 -10.94
C GLY A 287 8.30 -3.50 -11.95
N MET A 288 7.11 -2.93 -11.77
CA MET A 288 6.60 -1.83 -12.59
C MET A 288 7.45 -0.57 -12.45
N PHE A 289 7.79 -0.14 -11.22
CA PHE A 289 8.71 0.98 -11.00
C PHE A 289 10.09 0.73 -11.61
N GLY A 290 10.68 -0.44 -11.36
CA GLY A 290 11.97 -0.84 -11.93
C GLY A 290 11.96 -0.84 -13.46
N SER A 291 10.85 -1.28 -14.06
CA SER A 291 10.64 -1.24 -15.51
C SER A 291 10.61 0.19 -16.06
N ALA A 292 9.91 1.11 -15.38
CA ALA A 292 9.74 2.49 -15.79
C ALA A 292 11.07 3.25 -15.68
N LEU A 293 11.78 3.11 -14.54
CA LEU A 293 13.11 3.69 -14.34
C LEU A 293 14.12 3.16 -15.37
N TRP A 294 14.07 1.86 -15.71
CA TRP A 294 14.91 1.31 -16.77
C TRP A 294 14.53 1.89 -18.15
N ALA A 295 13.25 2.04 -18.45
CA ALA A 295 12.78 2.58 -19.72
C ALA A 295 13.31 4.01 -19.97
N LEU A 296 13.45 4.83 -18.92
CA LEU A 296 13.95 6.21 -18.99
C LEU A 296 15.42 6.34 -19.42
N ARG A 297 16.24 5.28 -19.35
CA ARG A 297 17.67 5.34 -19.71
C ARG A 297 17.94 5.83 -21.14
N ARG A 298 17.00 5.59 -22.06
CA ARG A 298 17.08 6.02 -23.48
C ARG A 298 16.71 7.50 -23.66
N PRO A 299 15.50 7.96 -23.30
CA PRO A 299 15.14 9.37 -23.45
C PRO A 299 16.06 10.29 -22.64
N TRP A 300 16.64 9.81 -21.53
CA TRP A 300 17.66 10.55 -20.78
C TRP A 300 18.89 10.94 -21.58
N ARG A 301 19.27 10.18 -22.61
CA ARG A 301 20.44 10.44 -23.45
C ARG A 301 20.06 10.96 -24.85
N SER A 302 18.82 11.41 -25.00
CA SER A 302 18.26 11.82 -26.29
C SER A 302 18.29 13.35 -26.45
N SER A 303 17.38 13.91 -27.23
CA SER A 303 17.22 15.36 -27.38
C SER A 303 16.96 16.04 -26.04
N ARG A 304 17.28 17.34 -25.96
CA ARG A 304 17.08 18.16 -24.75
C ARG A 304 15.64 18.07 -24.23
N ASP A 305 14.65 18.10 -25.11
CA ASP A 305 13.23 18.05 -24.70
C ASP A 305 12.84 16.69 -24.12
N LEU A 306 13.29 15.59 -24.74
CA LEU A 306 13.05 14.24 -24.22
C LEU A 306 13.77 13.99 -22.90
N HIS A 307 14.96 14.57 -22.74
CA HIS A 307 15.70 14.53 -21.49
C HIS A 307 14.96 15.25 -20.36
N LEU A 308 14.46 16.47 -20.61
CA LEU A 308 13.70 17.24 -19.62
C LEU A 308 12.40 16.52 -19.21
N LEU A 309 11.69 15.93 -20.18
CA LEU A 309 10.51 15.11 -19.88
C LEU A 309 10.87 13.83 -19.12
N ALA A 310 11.99 13.18 -19.45
CA ALA A 310 12.46 12.00 -18.73
C ALA A 310 12.84 12.35 -17.29
N ALA A 311 13.47 13.50 -17.05
CA ALA A 311 13.77 14.01 -15.72
C ALA A 311 12.49 14.26 -14.91
N ALA A 312 11.49 14.92 -15.50
CA ALA A 312 10.18 15.13 -14.87
C ALA A 312 9.48 13.81 -14.48
N VAL A 313 9.43 12.83 -15.39
CA VAL A 313 8.87 11.50 -15.09
C VAL A 313 9.69 10.77 -14.02
N PHE A 314 11.01 10.91 -14.03
CA PHE A 314 11.88 10.31 -13.01
C PHE A 314 11.62 10.92 -11.62
N VAL A 315 11.48 12.24 -11.51
CA VAL A 315 11.07 12.88 -10.25
C VAL A 315 9.75 12.30 -9.79
N ALA A 316 8.71 12.23 -10.64
CA ALA A 316 7.42 11.64 -10.26
C ALA A 316 7.56 10.19 -9.75
N LEU A 317 8.32 9.34 -10.44
CA LEU A 317 8.53 7.95 -10.02
C LEU A 317 9.25 7.83 -8.68
N VAL A 318 10.32 8.60 -8.47
CA VAL A 318 11.10 8.56 -7.21
C VAL A 318 10.30 9.20 -6.07
N SER A 319 9.57 10.27 -6.34
CA SER A 319 8.70 10.93 -5.37
C SER A 319 7.56 10.01 -4.93
N LEU A 320 6.92 9.25 -5.83
CA LEU A 320 5.94 8.24 -5.44
C LEU A 320 6.57 7.10 -4.63
N LEU A 321 7.77 6.63 -4.98
CA LEU A 321 8.46 5.59 -4.21
C LEU A 321 8.81 6.06 -2.79
N ALA A 322 9.32 7.28 -2.65
CA ALA A 322 9.69 7.86 -1.37
C ALA A 322 8.46 8.24 -0.54
N GLY A 323 7.45 8.86 -1.17
CA GLY A 323 6.18 9.20 -0.54
C GLY A 323 5.42 7.97 -0.06
N GLY A 324 5.43 6.88 -0.83
CA GLY A 324 4.83 5.60 -0.45
C GLY A 324 5.46 4.92 0.78
N LEU A 325 6.63 5.35 1.24
CA LEU A 325 7.17 4.90 2.53
C LEU A 325 6.50 5.60 3.72
N LEU A 326 5.96 6.80 3.50
CA LEU A 326 5.40 7.67 4.51
C LEU A 326 3.87 7.66 4.50
N ASP A 327 3.26 7.31 3.37
CA ASP A 327 1.81 7.27 3.22
C ASP A 327 1.30 6.23 2.21
N ALA A 328 -0.01 6.01 2.19
CA ALA A 328 -0.69 5.09 1.25
C ALA A 328 -2.00 5.64 0.66
N GLU A 329 -2.32 6.89 0.92
CA GLU A 329 -3.63 7.48 0.67
C GLU A 329 -4.01 7.51 -0.82
N LEU A 330 -3.03 7.70 -1.72
CA LEU A 330 -3.24 7.60 -3.15
C LEU A 330 -3.76 6.21 -3.55
N TYR A 331 -3.27 5.14 -2.92
CA TYR A 331 -3.72 3.77 -3.18
C TYR A 331 -4.99 3.40 -2.40
N ALA A 332 -5.16 3.94 -1.19
CA ALA A 332 -6.36 3.71 -0.38
C ALA A 332 -7.58 4.42 -0.99
N GLY A 333 -7.40 5.63 -1.49
CA GLY A 333 -8.44 6.50 -2.03
C GLY A 333 -8.75 6.31 -3.52
N ARG A 334 -9.65 7.15 -4.02
CA ARG A 334 -10.19 7.04 -5.39
C ARG A 334 -9.23 7.49 -6.49
N LEU A 335 -8.15 8.18 -6.13
CA LEU A 335 -7.16 8.71 -7.07
C LEU A 335 -6.07 7.69 -7.46
N VAL A 336 -6.19 6.43 -7.04
CA VAL A 336 -5.20 5.37 -7.29
C VAL A 336 -4.81 5.19 -8.76
N PHE A 337 -5.70 5.52 -9.69
CA PHE A 337 -5.40 5.46 -11.13
C PHE A 337 -4.18 6.34 -11.52
N LEU A 338 -3.88 7.39 -10.75
CA LEU A 338 -2.74 8.29 -10.99
C LEU A 338 -1.39 7.65 -10.64
N LEU A 339 -1.36 6.65 -9.75
CA LEU A 339 -0.16 5.91 -9.36
C LEU A 339 0.60 5.35 -10.58
N PHE A 340 -0.15 4.95 -11.62
CA PHE A 340 0.38 4.29 -12.80
C PHE A 340 0.77 5.24 -13.94
N VAL A 341 0.33 6.51 -13.90
CA VAL A 341 0.54 7.48 -14.99
C VAL A 341 2.03 7.74 -15.26
N PRO A 342 2.91 7.93 -14.25
CA PRO A 342 4.34 8.09 -14.49
C PRO A 342 5.00 6.86 -15.15
N MET A 343 4.51 5.66 -14.84
CA MET A 343 5.04 4.41 -15.42
C MET A 343 4.73 4.32 -16.92
N GLY A 344 3.47 4.59 -17.29
CA GLY A 344 3.06 4.68 -18.70
C GLY A 344 3.78 5.79 -19.45
N SER A 345 4.01 6.93 -18.79
CA SER A 345 4.79 8.06 -19.33
C SER A 345 6.23 7.65 -19.64
N ALA A 346 6.88 6.89 -18.76
CA ALA A 346 8.24 6.40 -18.98
C ALA A 346 8.32 5.47 -20.21
N TRP A 347 7.36 4.56 -20.37
CA TRP A 347 7.30 3.66 -21.54
C TRP A 347 7.02 4.44 -22.83
N ALA A 348 6.16 5.47 -22.77
CA ALA A 348 5.87 6.34 -23.91
C ALA A 348 7.12 7.09 -24.39
N LEU A 349 7.86 7.70 -23.46
CA LEU A 349 9.11 8.39 -23.75
C LEU A 349 10.20 7.46 -24.27
N HIS A 350 10.29 6.24 -23.74
CA HIS A 350 11.19 5.21 -24.26
C HIS A 350 10.93 4.90 -25.73
N ARG A 351 9.65 4.70 -26.08
CA ARG A 351 9.27 4.40 -27.46
C ARG A 351 9.50 5.60 -28.38
N ARG A 352 9.19 6.81 -27.92
CA ARG A 352 9.48 8.06 -28.65
C ARG A 352 10.96 8.23 -28.95
N ALA A 353 11.82 8.07 -27.94
CA ALA A 353 13.27 8.15 -28.10
C ALA A 353 13.81 7.10 -29.09
N ALA A 354 13.23 5.90 -29.12
CA ALA A 354 13.61 4.86 -30.09
C ALA A 354 13.25 5.26 -31.54
N VAL A 355 12.08 5.86 -31.75
CA VAL A 355 11.64 6.39 -33.05
C VAL A 355 12.53 7.55 -33.49
N SER A 356 12.78 8.53 -32.60
CA SER A 356 13.64 9.69 -32.89
C SER A 356 15.06 9.30 -33.26
N ALA A 357 15.61 8.24 -32.65
CA ALA A 357 16.95 7.75 -32.93
C ALA A 357 17.02 6.84 -34.18
N ALA A 358 15.93 6.69 -34.94
CA ALA A 358 15.82 5.79 -36.10
C ALA A 358 16.31 4.36 -35.81
N VAL A 359 16.18 3.92 -34.56
CA VAL A 359 16.73 2.62 -34.13
C VAL A 359 15.92 1.52 -34.79
N THR A 360 16.55 0.80 -35.72
CA THR A 360 15.97 -0.43 -36.25
C THR A 360 15.72 -1.39 -35.10
N PRO A 361 14.52 -1.98 -34.96
CA PRO A 361 14.23 -2.91 -33.88
C PRO A 361 15.16 -4.11 -34.01
N VAL A 362 16.21 -4.15 -33.18
CA VAL A 362 17.09 -5.32 -33.06
C VAL A 362 16.26 -6.41 -32.42
N ARG A 363 15.98 -7.49 -33.16
CA ARG A 363 15.37 -8.70 -32.61
C ARG A 363 16.29 -9.22 -31.51
N ARG A 364 15.90 -9.04 -30.25
CA ARG A 364 16.56 -9.71 -29.13
C ARG A 364 16.10 -11.16 -29.08
N PRO A 365 16.97 -12.10 -28.68
CA PRO A 365 16.57 -13.49 -28.57
C PRO A 365 15.44 -13.61 -27.53
N LEU A 366 14.35 -14.27 -27.93
CA LEU A 366 13.21 -14.65 -27.08
C LEU A 366 13.60 -15.12 -25.66
N PRO A 367 14.64 -15.96 -25.44
CA PRO A 367 15.00 -16.39 -24.08
C PRO A 367 15.40 -15.25 -23.13
N ARG A 368 16.03 -14.17 -23.61
CA ARG A 368 16.38 -13.03 -22.75
C ARG A 368 15.16 -12.23 -22.31
N LEU A 369 14.15 -12.14 -23.18
CA LEU A 369 12.89 -11.48 -22.85
C LEU A 369 12.08 -12.33 -21.88
N ALA A 370 12.01 -13.64 -22.12
CA ALA A 370 11.36 -14.59 -21.22
C ALA A 370 12.00 -14.58 -19.82
N LEU A 371 13.33 -14.55 -19.73
CA LEU A 371 14.05 -14.49 -18.45
C LEU A 371 13.66 -13.23 -17.65
N VAL A 372 13.68 -12.06 -18.29
CA VAL A 372 13.37 -10.78 -17.63
C VAL A 372 11.89 -10.68 -17.27
N ALA A 373 11.00 -11.10 -18.16
CA ALA A 373 9.56 -11.15 -17.89
C ALA A 373 9.20 -12.18 -16.81
N GLY A 374 10.01 -13.23 -16.66
CA GLY A 374 9.84 -14.26 -15.64
C GLY A 374 10.21 -13.82 -14.23
N LEU A 375 11.05 -12.78 -14.06
CA LEU A 375 11.53 -12.31 -12.76
C LEU A 375 10.42 -12.09 -11.69
N PRO A 376 9.33 -11.33 -11.97
CA PRO A 376 8.29 -11.13 -10.97
C PRO A 376 7.58 -12.44 -10.59
N TYR A 377 7.39 -13.35 -11.54
CA TYR A 377 6.77 -14.66 -11.28
C TYR A 377 7.69 -15.59 -10.50
N VAL A 378 8.99 -15.59 -10.80
CA VAL A 378 9.99 -16.35 -10.03
C VAL A 378 10.07 -15.82 -8.60
N ALA A 379 10.11 -14.50 -8.42
CA ALA A 379 10.10 -13.89 -7.10
C ALA A 379 8.82 -14.25 -6.31
N ALA A 380 7.65 -14.21 -6.94
CA ALA A 380 6.40 -14.65 -6.32
C ALA A 380 6.39 -16.17 -6.03
N ALA A 381 6.92 -16.99 -6.93
CA ALA A 381 7.02 -18.44 -6.74
C ALA A 381 7.97 -18.80 -5.59
N CYS A 382 9.09 -18.09 -5.43
CA CYS A 382 10.00 -18.28 -4.29
C CYS A 382 9.32 -18.04 -2.94
N LEU A 383 8.28 -17.18 -2.86
CA LEU A 383 7.49 -17.01 -1.65
C LEU A 383 6.67 -18.26 -1.30
N VAL A 384 6.18 -18.99 -2.32
CA VAL A 384 5.40 -20.21 -2.16
C VAL A 384 6.29 -21.44 -1.93
N LEU A 385 7.44 -21.49 -2.61
CA LEU A 385 8.38 -22.61 -2.56
C LEU A 385 9.33 -22.56 -1.35
N TRP A 386 9.24 -21.53 -0.51
CA TRP A 386 9.98 -21.44 0.74
C TRP A 386 9.59 -22.60 1.68
N PRO A 387 10.47 -23.12 2.57
CA PRO A 387 10.15 -24.25 3.46
C PRO A 387 8.88 -24.06 4.32
N ALA A 388 8.59 -22.83 4.74
CA ALA A 388 7.34 -22.48 5.45
C ALA A 388 6.18 -22.09 4.51
N GLY A 389 6.31 -22.28 3.20
CA GLY A 389 5.37 -21.79 2.19
C GLY A 389 4.01 -22.47 2.25
N LEU A 390 3.97 -23.80 2.41
CA LEU A 390 2.71 -24.55 2.53
C LEU A 390 1.94 -24.21 3.82
N PRO A 391 2.56 -24.23 5.04
CA PRO A 391 1.89 -23.74 6.24
C PRO A 391 1.37 -22.31 6.11
N ASN A 392 2.15 -21.39 5.54
CA ASN A 392 1.70 -20.01 5.31
C ASN A 392 0.55 -19.90 4.31
N LEU A 393 0.50 -20.76 3.29
CA LEU A 393 -0.60 -20.78 2.32
C LEU A 393 -1.89 -21.30 2.98
N LEU A 394 -1.79 -22.35 3.80
CA LEU A 394 -2.92 -22.87 4.57
C LEU A 394 -3.42 -21.85 5.60
N LEU A 395 -2.49 -21.17 6.29
CA LEU A 395 -2.81 -20.08 7.20
C LEU A 395 -3.55 -18.96 6.47
N ASN A 396 -3.06 -18.56 5.29
CA ASN A 396 -3.70 -17.56 4.44
C ASN A 396 -5.12 -17.95 4.02
N ILE A 397 -5.33 -19.19 3.60
CA ILE A 397 -6.65 -19.71 3.25
C ILE A 397 -7.59 -19.66 4.47
N GLY A 398 -7.12 -20.09 5.65
CA GLY A 398 -7.89 -20.03 6.88
C GLY A 398 -8.27 -18.60 7.26
N ALA A 399 -7.28 -17.70 7.24
CA ALA A 399 -7.41 -16.29 7.57
C ALA A 399 -8.43 -15.57 6.69
N VAL A 400 -8.36 -15.79 5.37
CA VAL A 400 -9.32 -15.26 4.40
C VAL A 400 -10.72 -15.79 4.68
N ARG A 401 -10.88 -17.10 4.88
CA ARG A 401 -12.19 -17.71 5.14
C ARG A 401 -12.83 -17.18 6.41
N GLN A 402 -12.06 -17.10 7.49
CA GLN A 402 -12.52 -16.53 8.76
C GLN A 402 -12.99 -15.08 8.57
N THR A 403 -12.18 -14.25 7.92
CA THR A 403 -12.52 -12.84 7.64
C THR A 403 -13.74 -12.69 6.74
N GLN A 404 -13.91 -13.54 5.74
CA GLN A 404 -15.09 -13.50 4.89
C GLN A 404 -16.37 -13.79 5.68
N VAL A 405 -16.34 -14.78 6.57
CA VAL A 405 -17.47 -15.10 7.44
C VAL A 405 -17.76 -13.92 8.38
N GLU A 406 -16.72 -13.42 9.05
CA GLU A 406 -16.84 -12.35 10.04
C GLU A 406 -17.32 -11.04 9.44
N LEU A 407 -16.66 -10.53 8.40
CA LEU A 407 -16.93 -9.21 7.84
C LEU A 407 -18.15 -9.17 6.92
N ARG A 408 -18.61 -10.30 6.36
CA ARG A 408 -19.87 -10.32 5.57
C ARG A 408 -21.10 -10.29 6.44
N ALA A 409 -21.01 -10.87 7.63
CA ALA A 409 -22.13 -10.92 8.57
C ALA A 409 -22.13 -9.71 9.52
N TYR A 410 -20.97 -9.12 9.77
CA TYR A 410 -20.84 -7.96 10.64
C TYR A 410 -21.42 -6.69 10.00
N HIS A 411 -22.39 -6.07 10.68
CA HIS A 411 -22.99 -4.79 10.29
C HIS A 411 -23.12 -3.91 11.53
N TRP A 412 -22.51 -2.74 11.54
CA TRP A 412 -22.69 -1.76 12.62
C TRP A 412 -23.87 -0.83 12.29
N PRO A 413 -24.74 -0.47 13.26
CA PRO A 413 -24.69 -0.82 14.69
C PRO A 413 -25.41 -2.13 15.05
N ASP A 414 -26.00 -2.85 14.09
CA ASP A 414 -26.85 -4.03 14.34
C ASP A 414 -26.12 -5.20 15.04
N THR A 415 -24.82 -5.31 14.81
CA THR A 415 -23.90 -6.26 15.44
C THR A 415 -22.84 -5.47 16.20
N ASP A 416 -22.82 -5.65 17.52
CA ASP A 416 -21.92 -4.98 18.45
C ASP A 416 -20.48 -5.50 18.36
N VAL A 417 -20.29 -6.82 18.31
CA VAL A 417 -18.98 -7.47 18.29
C VAL A 417 -18.90 -8.71 17.39
N GLN A 418 -17.72 -8.97 16.83
CA GLN A 418 -17.45 -10.11 15.95
C GLN A 418 -17.55 -11.46 16.67
N ASP A 419 -17.28 -11.53 17.97
CA ASP A 419 -17.48 -12.76 18.75
C ASP A 419 -18.92 -13.27 18.62
N ARG A 420 -19.90 -12.36 18.53
CA ARG A 420 -21.30 -12.72 18.27
C ARG A 420 -21.49 -13.38 16.91
N VAL A 421 -20.80 -12.87 15.88
CA VAL A 421 -20.79 -13.49 14.55
C VAL A 421 -20.18 -14.88 14.61
N ARG A 422 -18.98 -15.02 15.21
CA ARG A 422 -18.30 -16.31 15.33
C ARG A 422 -19.14 -17.34 16.09
N ARG A 423 -19.82 -16.91 17.15
CA ARG A 423 -20.71 -17.75 17.95
C ARG A 423 -21.96 -18.18 17.19
N ARG A 424 -22.52 -17.33 16.32
CA ARG A 424 -23.70 -17.64 15.47
C ARG A 424 -23.35 -18.47 14.24
N GLN A 425 -22.21 -18.23 13.60
CA GLN A 425 -21.80 -18.81 12.32
C GLN A 425 -20.76 -19.94 12.46
N GLN A 426 -20.90 -20.78 13.49
CA GLN A 426 -19.92 -21.85 13.77
C GLN A 426 -19.72 -22.81 12.60
N ALA A 427 -20.81 -23.18 11.91
CA ALA A 427 -20.75 -24.07 10.76
C ALA A 427 -19.96 -23.45 9.59
N GLU A 428 -20.10 -22.14 9.36
CA GLU A 428 -19.41 -21.42 8.30
C GLU A 428 -17.92 -21.21 8.60
N LEU A 429 -17.52 -21.25 9.89
CA LEU A 429 -16.12 -21.19 10.31
C LEU A 429 -15.36 -22.52 10.20
N LEU A 430 -16.05 -23.67 10.05
CA LEU A 430 -15.41 -24.99 9.97
C LEU A 430 -14.31 -25.08 8.89
N PRO A 431 -14.48 -24.51 7.67
CA PRO A 431 -13.43 -24.52 6.66
C PRO A 431 -12.19 -23.69 7.04
N ALA A 432 -12.32 -22.69 7.91
CA ALA A 432 -11.19 -21.93 8.44
C ALA A 432 -10.49 -22.72 9.55
N VAL A 433 -11.25 -23.28 10.50
CA VAL A 433 -10.74 -24.16 11.57
C VAL A 433 -9.97 -25.36 11.00
N ALA A 434 -10.49 -25.99 9.94
CA ALA A 434 -9.83 -27.09 9.26
C ALA A 434 -8.47 -26.67 8.67
N ALA A 435 -8.38 -25.47 8.09
CA ALA A 435 -7.12 -24.95 7.56
C ALA A 435 -6.10 -24.71 8.68
N TYR A 436 -6.49 -24.08 9.80
CA TYR A 436 -5.59 -23.88 10.94
C TYR A 436 -5.12 -25.19 11.58
N ARG A 437 -5.99 -26.21 11.67
CA ARG A 437 -5.57 -27.54 12.14
C ARG A 437 -4.55 -28.20 11.21
N GLN A 438 -4.68 -28.00 9.90
CA GLN A 438 -3.66 -28.47 8.94
C GLN A 438 -2.33 -27.71 9.10
N VAL A 439 -2.37 -26.41 9.42
CA VAL A 439 -1.16 -25.66 9.79
C VAL A 439 -0.52 -26.28 11.02
N LEU A 440 -1.28 -26.52 12.10
CA LEU A 440 -0.76 -27.12 13.34
C LEU A 440 -0.27 -28.57 13.17
N ALA A 441 -0.78 -29.31 12.18
CA ALA A 441 -0.26 -30.63 11.84
C ALA A 441 1.14 -30.58 11.19
N LEU A 442 1.49 -29.47 10.55
CA LEU A 442 2.80 -29.23 9.95
C LEU A 442 3.75 -28.48 10.90
N ASP A 443 3.20 -27.60 11.73
CA ASP A 443 3.90 -26.72 12.65
C ASP A 443 3.04 -26.51 13.91
N PRO A 444 3.17 -27.38 14.94
CA PRO A 444 2.38 -27.31 16.16
C PRO A 444 2.54 -26.01 16.96
N ASP A 445 3.71 -25.36 16.81
CA ASP A 445 4.09 -24.14 17.51
C ASP A 445 3.68 -22.88 16.74
N ASN A 446 2.94 -23.01 15.63
CA ASN A 446 2.55 -21.87 14.81
C ASN A 446 1.69 -20.86 15.60
N VAL A 447 2.28 -19.70 15.89
CA VAL A 447 1.66 -18.64 16.71
C VAL A 447 0.32 -18.20 16.14
N ALA A 448 0.26 -17.94 14.82
CA ALA A 448 -0.93 -17.40 14.18
C ALA A 448 -2.10 -18.41 14.16
N ALA A 449 -1.83 -19.67 13.82
CA ALA A 449 -2.85 -20.71 13.82
C ALA A 449 -3.39 -21.00 15.23
N ASN A 450 -2.50 -21.09 16.23
CA ASN A 450 -2.89 -21.23 17.64
C ASN A 450 -3.74 -20.04 18.11
N ARG A 451 -3.28 -18.80 17.87
CA ARG A 451 -4.02 -17.57 18.22
C ARG A 451 -5.42 -17.54 17.59
N ARG A 452 -5.56 -17.89 16.31
CA ARG A 452 -6.84 -17.84 15.60
C ARG A 452 -7.81 -18.95 16.03
N LEU A 453 -7.30 -20.16 16.26
CA LEU A 453 -8.12 -21.24 16.84
C LEU A 453 -8.61 -20.87 18.24
N ALA A 454 -7.75 -20.26 19.06
CA ALA A 454 -8.12 -19.77 20.38
C ALA A 454 -9.17 -18.66 20.33
N GLN A 455 -9.04 -17.70 19.40
CA GLN A 455 -10.03 -16.64 19.19
C GLN A 455 -11.42 -17.21 18.85
N ILE A 456 -11.48 -18.22 17.98
CA ILE A 456 -12.73 -18.92 17.67
C ILE A 456 -13.25 -19.66 18.91
N ALA A 457 -12.39 -20.36 19.66
CA ALA A 457 -12.76 -21.08 20.86
C ALA A 457 -13.30 -20.15 21.98
N LEU A 458 -12.69 -18.98 22.19
CA LEU A 458 -13.17 -17.95 23.14
C LEU A 458 -14.60 -17.53 22.80
N SER A 459 -14.87 -17.20 21.53
CA SER A 459 -16.22 -16.80 21.10
C SER A 459 -17.29 -17.88 21.30
N GLN A 460 -16.87 -19.16 21.35
CA GLN A 460 -17.72 -20.32 21.56
C GLN A 460 -17.89 -20.70 23.04
N GLY A 461 -17.22 -20.00 23.97
CA GLY A 461 -17.20 -20.35 25.39
C GLY A 461 -16.28 -21.52 25.75
N ALA A 462 -15.45 -22.00 24.82
CA ALA A 462 -14.52 -23.10 25.03
C ALA A 462 -13.19 -22.60 25.64
N TYR A 463 -13.26 -21.97 26.82
CA TYR A 463 -12.14 -21.23 27.41
C TYR A 463 -10.90 -22.09 27.70
N ALA A 464 -11.08 -23.33 28.14
CA ALA A 464 -9.95 -24.26 28.38
C ALA A 464 -9.22 -24.62 27.08
N THR A 465 -9.94 -24.82 25.98
CA THR A 465 -9.36 -25.06 24.65
C THR A 465 -8.62 -23.82 24.14
N ALA A 466 -9.20 -22.64 24.35
CA ALA A 466 -8.53 -21.38 24.02
C ALA A 466 -7.23 -21.20 24.80
N ALA A 467 -7.26 -21.47 26.10
CA ALA A 467 -6.09 -21.39 26.98
C ALA A 467 -4.98 -22.35 26.53
N ALA A 468 -5.30 -23.58 26.12
CA ALA A 468 -4.32 -24.52 25.61
C ALA A 468 -3.58 -23.95 24.38
N HIS A 469 -4.33 -23.47 23.38
CA HIS A 469 -3.73 -22.87 22.18
C HIS A 469 -2.93 -21.58 22.49
N LEU A 470 -3.47 -20.70 23.33
CA LEU A 470 -2.81 -19.43 23.65
C LEU A 470 -1.58 -19.61 24.53
N SER A 471 -1.52 -20.64 25.37
CA SER A 471 -0.30 -20.96 26.12
C SER A 471 0.85 -21.35 25.19
N THR A 472 0.58 -22.14 24.14
CA THR A 472 1.57 -22.42 23.07
C THR A 472 1.95 -21.15 22.33
N ALA A 473 0.98 -20.34 21.89
CA ALA A 473 1.27 -19.10 21.17
C ALA A 473 2.11 -18.11 22.00
N TYR A 474 1.76 -17.93 23.27
CA TYR A 474 2.46 -17.03 24.21
C TYR A 474 3.88 -17.52 24.53
N ALA A 475 4.10 -18.83 24.61
CA ALA A 475 5.43 -19.39 24.83
C ALA A 475 6.40 -19.10 23.66
N GLN A 476 5.87 -19.00 22.43
CA GLN A 476 6.66 -18.73 21.23
C GLN A 476 6.85 -17.23 20.96
N ASP A 477 5.85 -16.41 21.30
CA ASP A 477 5.90 -14.96 21.11
C ASP A 477 5.22 -14.23 22.30
N PRO A 478 5.95 -14.03 23.41
CA PRO A 478 5.42 -13.39 24.61
C PRO A 478 5.30 -11.87 24.49
N ASP A 479 5.84 -11.27 23.42
CA ASP A 479 5.78 -9.83 23.17
C ASP A 479 4.65 -9.46 22.19
N ALA A 480 4.05 -10.43 21.51
CA ALA A 480 2.90 -10.21 20.63
C ALA A 480 1.68 -9.74 21.42
N TRP A 481 1.42 -8.44 21.37
CA TRP A 481 0.38 -7.80 22.19
C TRP A 481 -1.03 -8.42 22.01
N VAL A 482 -1.41 -8.87 20.80
CA VAL A 482 -2.69 -9.58 20.55
C VAL A 482 -2.72 -10.94 21.25
N VAL A 483 -1.59 -11.66 21.26
CA VAL A 483 -1.45 -12.94 21.97
C VAL A 483 -1.56 -12.69 23.48
N CYS A 484 -0.84 -11.70 24.02
CA CYS A 484 -0.91 -11.33 25.44
C CYS A 484 -2.34 -10.96 25.87
N ARG A 485 -3.03 -10.17 25.03
CA ARG A 485 -4.42 -9.79 25.28
C ARG A 485 -5.34 -11.02 25.36
N LEU A 486 -5.34 -11.87 24.34
CA LEU A 486 -6.19 -13.07 24.30
C LEU A 486 -5.79 -14.11 25.37
N TRP A 487 -4.50 -14.22 25.67
CA TRP A 487 -3.99 -15.12 26.70
C TRP A 487 -4.44 -14.69 28.09
N GLY A 488 -4.30 -13.40 28.43
CA GLY A 488 -4.84 -12.85 29.67
C GLY A 488 -6.36 -13.05 29.75
N GLU A 489 -7.08 -12.89 28.64
CA GLU A 489 -8.51 -13.14 28.57
C GLU A 489 -8.85 -14.60 28.91
N SER A 490 -8.12 -15.55 28.33
CA SER A 490 -8.29 -16.97 28.61
C SER A 490 -7.92 -17.33 30.06
N LEU A 491 -6.89 -16.71 30.63
CA LEU A 491 -6.50 -16.88 32.03
C LEU A 491 -7.59 -16.39 32.98
N ALA A 492 -8.19 -15.23 32.70
CA ALA A 492 -9.29 -14.70 33.51
C ALA A 492 -10.48 -15.67 33.49
N LEU A 493 -10.92 -16.08 32.30
CA LEU A 493 -12.08 -16.96 32.12
C LEU A 493 -11.86 -18.42 32.56
N THR A 494 -10.62 -18.79 32.88
CA THR A 494 -10.26 -20.09 33.48
C THR A 494 -9.97 -19.99 34.98
N GLY A 495 -10.34 -18.87 35.62
CA GLY A 495 -10.28 -18.70 37.08
C GLY A 495 -8.92 -18.21 37.61
N SER A 496 -8.09 -17.59 36.76
CA SER A 496 -6.79 -17.03 37.14
C SER A 496 -6.70 -15.50 36.92
N PRO A 497 -7.59 -14.69 37.52
CA PRO A 497 -7.65 -13.24 37.27
C PRO A 497 -6.37 -12.48 37.65
N ALA A 498 -5.65 -12.93 38.68
CA ALA A 498 -4.37 -12.34 39.07
C ALA A 498 -3.29 -12.51 38.00
N ARG A 499 -3.22 -13.69 37.36
CA ARG A 499 -2.26 -13.96 36.28
C ARG A 499 -2.64 -13.22 35.00
N ALA A 500 -3.94 -13.13 34.70
CA ALA A 500 -4.45 -12.35 33.59
C ALA A 500 -4.02 -10.88 33.68
N ALA A 501 -4.23 -10.27 34.86
CA ALA A 501 -3.83 -8.89 35.10
C ALA A 501 -2.32 -8.66 34.93
N ALA A 502 -1.48 -9.57 35.42
CA ALA A 502 -0.03 -9.47 35.25
C ALA A 502 0.37 -9.49 33.76
N VAL A 503 -0.18 -10.43 32.98
CA VAL A 503 0.09 -10.51 31.52
C VAL A 503 -0.32 -9.23 30.80
N TRP A 504 -1.49 -8.67 31.12
CA TRP A 504 -1.94 -7.42 30.50
C TRP A 504 -1.11 -6.20 30.91
N GLN A 505 -0.64 -6.15 32.16
CA GLN A 505 0.24 -5.09 32.66
C GLN A 505 1.62 -5.14 32.00
N ASP A 506 2.23 -6.34 31.97
CA ASP A 506 3.54 -6.55 31.37
C ASP A 506 3.54 -6.20 29.87
N ALA A 507 2.47 -6.56 29.16
CA ALA A 507 2.29 -6.23 27.75
C ALA A 507 1.71 -4.83 27.50
N ALA A 508 1.54 -4.01 28.55
CA ALA A 508 0.97 -2.66 28.49
C ALA A 508 -0.35 -2.57 27.70
N VAL A 509 -1.23 -3.57 27.85
CA VAL A 509 -2.51 -3.62 27.13
C VAL A 509 -3.40 -2.46 27.58
N PRO A 510 -3.90 -1.62 26.64
CA PRO A 510 -4.76 -0.49 26.99
C PRO A 510 -6.03 -0.94 27.73
N THR A 511 -6.32 -0.31 28.87
CA THR A 511 -7.49 -0.61 29.71
C THR A 511 -8.80 -0.42 28.95
N THR A 512 -8.87 0.56 28.04
CA THR A 512 -10.03 0.78 27.16
C THR A 512 -10.37 -0.43 26.30
N LEU A 513 -9.37 -1.19 25.82
CA LEU A 513 -9.58 -2.43 25.06
C LEU A 513 -10.06 -3.58 25.95
N LEU A 514 -9.68 -3.58 27.23
CA LEU A 514 -10.17 -4.55 28.21
C LEU A 514 -11.62 -4.26 28.59
N ASP A 515 -12.00 -2.99 28.72
CA ASP A 515 -13.36 -2.56 29.03
C ASP A 515 -14.35 -2.97 27.92
N LEU A 516 -13.93 -2.86 26.66
CA LEU A 516 -14.70 -3.38 25.52
C LEU A 516 -14.91 -4.90 25.60
N ARG A 517 -13.92 -5.67 26.09
CA ARG A 517 -14.09 -7.11 26.31
C ARG A 517 -15.00 -7.40 27.50
N LEU A 518 -14.87 -6.67 28.60
CA LEU A 518 -15.73 -6.83 29.77
C LEU A 518 -17.20 -6.60 29.40
N HIS A 519 -17.49 -5.58 28.57
CA HIS A 519 -18.83 -5.33 28.05
C HIS A 519 -19.39 -6.52 27.27
N TRP A 520 -18.58 -7.15 26.40
CA TRP A 520 -19.00 -8.36 25.68
C TRP A 520 -19.40 -9.49 26.64
N TYR A 521 -18.57 -9.80 27.64
CA TYR A 521 -18.87 -10.86 28.61
C TYR A 521 -20.09 -10.56 29.48
N ALA A 522 -20.38 -9.28 29.76
CA ALA A 522 -21.61 -8.87 30.45
C ALA A 522 -22.88 -9.21 29.65
N THR A 523 -22.78 -9.36 28.32
CA THR A 523 -23.91 -9.76 27.47
C THR A 523 -24.14 -11.28 27.42
N LEU A 524 -23.22 -12.08 27.99
CA LEU A 524 -23.31 -13.53 27.99
C LEU A 524 -23.95 -14.03 29.29
N ASP A 525 -24.65 -15.15 29.21
CA ASP A 525 -25.21 -15.85 30.38
C ASP A 525 -24.12 -16.70 31.08
N ASP A 526 -23.07 -16.03 31.57
CA ASP A 526 -21.91 -16.65 32.24
C ASP A 526 -21.43 -15.75 33.41
N ALA A 527 -22.19 -15.78 34.51
CA ALA A 527 -21.93 -14.94 35.68
C ALA A 527 -20.57 -15.21 36.34
N THR A 528 -20.12 -16.47 36.34
CA THR A 528 -18.82 -16.85 36.91
C THR A 528 -17.67 -16.32 36.05
N GLY A 529 -17.72 -16.53 34.74
CA GLY A 529 -16.73 -16.00 33.80
C GLY A 529 -16.68 -14.47 33.82
N TYR A 530 -17.85 -13.81 33.85
CA TYR A 530 -17.94 -12.36 34.00
C TYR A 530 -17.26 -11.87 35.30
N GLY A 531 -17.55 -12.49 36.45
CA GLY A 531 -16.95 -12.11 37.73
C GLY A 531 -15.42 -12.22 37.73
N TRP A 532 -14.87 -13.28 37.14
CA TRP A 532 -13.41 -13.41 36.99
C TRP A 532 -12.83 -12.36 36.03
N MET A 533 -13.53 -12.06 34.94
CA MET A 533 -13.10 -11.02 33.99
C MET A 533 -13.08 -9.65 34.66
N GLU A 534 -14.14 -9.29 35.38
CA GLU A 534 -14.27 -8.02 36.11
C GLU A 534 -13.14 -7.86 37.12
N GLU A 535 -12.85 -8.91 37.90
CA GLU A 535 -11.73 -8.93 38.85
C GLU A 535 -10.37 -8.73 38.15
N ALA A 536 -10.13 -9.42 37.03
CA ALA A 536 -8.89 -9.31 36.28
C ALA A 536 -8.68 -7.89 35.73
N VAL A 537 -9.72 -7.26 35.16
CA VAL A 537 -9.66 -5.90 34.63
C VAL A 537 -9.45 -4.88 35.76
N ALA A 538 -10.14 -5.03 36.88
CA ALA A 538 -9.93 -4.18 38.05
C ALA A 538 -8.48 -4.25 38.57
N ARG A 539 -7.90 -5.46 38.63
CA ARG A 539 -6.49 -5.66 39.00
C ARG A 539 -5.53 -5.03 38.00
N ALA A 540 -5.80 -5.18 36.70
CA ALA A 540 -4.98 -4.57 35.65
C ALA A 540 -4.90 -3.05 35.80
N ARG A 541 -6.02 -2.39 36.13
CA ARG A 541 -6.10 -0.94 36.38
C ARG A 541 -5.27 -0.49 37.59
N MET A 542 -5.21 -1.28 38.66
CA MET A 542 -4.50 -0.91 39.90
C MET A 542 -2.98 -0.85 39.75
N GLY A 543 -2.41 -1.52 38.74
CA GLY A 543 -0.97 -1.45 38.42
C GLY A 543 -0.61 -0.38 37.39
N ALA A 544 -1.59 0.31 36.80
CA ALA A 544 -1.31 1.41 35.87
C ALA A 544 -0.88 2.66 36.66
N PRO A 545 0.16 3.41 36.22
CA PRO A 545 0.56 4.64 36.89
C PRO A 545 -0.62 5.63 36.93
N PRO A 546 -0.75 6.44 38.00
CA PRO A 546 -1.92 7.28 38.26
C PRO A 546 -2.02 8.51 37.34
N GLY A 547 -2.25 8.27 36.05
CA GLY A 547 -2.49 9.29 35.02
C GLY A 547 -3.30 8.79 33.81
N ALA A 548 -3.81 7.55 33.85
CA ALA A 548 -4.57 6.93 32.76
C ALA A 548 -6.05 6.65 33.12
N GLN A 549 -6.58 7.27 34.18
CA GLN A 549 -7.98 7.12 34.59
C GLN A 549 -8.68 8.48 34.52
N SER A 550 -9.85 8.48 33.87
CA SER A 550 -10.80 9.55 33.59
C SER A 550 -10.37 10.63 32.59
N ASP A 551 -10.83 10.47 31.34
CA ASP A 551 -11.67 11.46 30.65
C ASP A 551 -12.59 10.76 29.62
#